data_AF-A0A831UA33-F1
#
_entry.id   AF-A0A831UA33-F1
#
_cell.length_a   1.000
_cell.length_b   1.000
_cell.length_c   1.000
_cell.angle_alpha   90.00
_cell.angle_beta   90.00
_cell.angle_gamma   90.00
#
_symmetry.space_group_name_H-M   'P 1'
#
loop_
_entity.id
_entity.type
_entity.pdbx_description
1 polymer ?
#
loop_
_entity_poly.entity_id
_entity_poly.type
_entity_poly.pdbx_seq_one_letter_code
_entity_poly.pdbx_strand_id
1 'polypeptide(L)'
;MLGPALLTAVCSLAAEEAGVDCATFEASQLQCVIGNNAERGEHRAGYNGVFALHAAADDESAFVPFYAGLNLEHFFDARPRNPDGDIFFEPRRAPMTFTRIDNATAELHQPPTPFYGVESWTRFTLKPPYYIDMSFRCVPRKDDFVGGFFGVFWASYINAPIN
;
A
#
# COMPACT_ATOMS: atom_id res chain seq x y z
N MET A 1 6.30 8.67 -55.11
CA MET A 1 5.06 8.64 -54.31
C MET A 1 5.24 7.57 -53.23
N LEU A 2 5.66 7.95 -52.03
CA LEU A 2 5.69 7.05 -50.86
C LEU A 2 4.39 7.28 -50.08
N GLY A 3 3.60 6.22 -49.89
CA GLY A 3 2.41 6.23 -49.03
C GLY A 3 2.80 6.07 -47.55
N PRO A 4 2.03 6.61 -46.60
CA PRO A 4 2.38 6.56 -45.19
C PRO A 4 2.11 5.18 -44.60
N ALA A 5 3.08 4.64 -43.88
CA ALA A 5 2.90 3.46 -43.04
C ALA A 5 2.15 3.86 -41.77
N LEU A 6 0.94 3.33 -41.59
CA LEU A 6 0.15 3.48 -40.37
C LEU A 6 0.73 2.54 -39.30
N LEU A 7 1.44 3.10 -38.32
CA LEU A 7 1.93 2.34 -37.16
C LEU A 7 0.77 2.19 -36.17
N THR A 8 0.18 1.00 -36.10
CA THR A 8 -0.89 0.68 -35.14
C THR A 8 -0.25 0.46 -33.77
N ALA A 9 -0.38 1.43 -32.87
CA ALA A 9 -0.02 1.26 -31.47
C ALA A 9 -1.05 0.34 -30.80
N VAL A 10 -0.65 -0.86 -30.44
CA VAL A 10 -1.47 -1.76 -29.62
C VAL A 10 -1.30 -1.32 -28.16
N CYS A 11 -2.26 -0.56 -27.64
CA CYS A 11 -2.42 -0.41 -26.20
C CYS A 11 -2.85 -1.76 -25.62
N SER A 12 -1.90 -2.49 -25.04
CA SER A 12 -2.21 -3.60 -24.14
C SER A 12 -2.84 -3.00 -22.88
N LEU A 13 -4.15 -3.14 -22.71
CA LEU A 13 -4.79 -3.02 -21.41
C LEU A 13 -4.25 -4.19 -20.58
N ALA A 14 -3.41 -3.90 -19.59
CA ALA A 14 -3.03 -4.90 -18.60
C ALA A 14 -4.32 -5.41 -17.95
N ALA A 15 -4.58 -6.70 -18.11
CA ALA A 15 -5.68 -7.36 -17.43
C ALA A 15 -5.43 -7.26 -15.91
N GLU A 16 -6.47 -6.94 -15.15
CA GLU A 16 -6.47 -7.15 -13.70
C GLU A 16 -6.24 -8.64 -13.44
N GLU A 17 -5.05 -9.00 -12.94
CA GLU A 17 -4.88 -10.30 -12.31
C GLU A 17 -5.57 -10.27 -10.94
N ALA A 18 -6.87 -10.55 -10.94
CA ALA A 18 -7.61 -10.79 -9.71
C ALA A 18 -6.98 -11.98 -8.95
N GLY A 19 -6.62 -11.76 -7.69
CA GLY A 19 -6.01 -12.78 -6.82
C GLY A 19 -4.51 -12.64 -6.56
N VAL A 20 -3.89 -11.54 -7.00
CA VAL A 20 -2.50 -11.21 -6.66
C VAL A 20 -2.48 -10.29 -5.43
N ASP A 21 -1.69 -10.64 -4.41
CA ASP A 21 -1.61 -9.90 -3.15
C ASP A 21 -0.57 -8.77 -3.15
N CYS A 22 0.38 -8.80 -4.10
CA CYS A 22 1.43 -7.79 -4.23
C CYS A 22 2.12 -7.85 -5.60
N ALA A 23 2.87 -6.82 -5.96
CA ALA A 23 3.76 -6.88 -7.12
C ALA A 23 5.05 -6.06 -6.92
N THR A 24 6.04 -6.36 -7.75
CA THR A 24 7.28 -5.58 -7.86
C THR A 24 7.13 -4.47 -8.90
N PHE A 25 7.66 -3.30 -8.58
CA PHE A 25 7.66 -2.11 -9.42
C PHE A 25 9.07 -1.52 -9.47
N GLU A 26 9.43 -0.93 -10.60
CA GLU A 26 10.74 -0.34 -10.82
C GLU A 26 10.60 1.01 -11.51
N ALA A 27 11.38 1.99 -11.05
CA ALA A 27 11.55 3.28 -11.71
C ALA A 27 12.96 3.80 -11.45
N SER A 28 13.71 4.09 -12.52
CA SER A 28 15.10 4.54 -12.45
C SER A 28 15.98 3.58 -11.64
N GLN A 29 16.43 3.96 -10.44
CA GLN A 29 17.23 3.09 -9.56
C GLN A 29 16.46 2.67 -8.30
N LEU A 30 15.13 2.82 -8.27
CA LEU A 30 14.30 2.30 -7.19
C LEU A 30 13.57 1.05 -7.66
N GLN A 31 13.61 0.02 -6.81
CA GLN A 31 12.72 -1.13 -6.89
C GLN A 31 11.89 -1.19 -5.60
N CYS A 32 10.60 -1.45 -5.71
CA CYS A 32 9.76 -1.69 -4.55
C CYS A 32 8.86 -2.91 -4.73
N VAL A 33 8.48 -3.51 -3.61
CA VAL A 33 7.38 -4.48 -3.55
C VAL A 33 6.24 -3.81 -2.81
N ILE A 34 5.07 -3.70 -3.43
CA ILE A 34 3.85 -3.15 -2.81
C ILE A 34 2.82 -4.27 -2.69
N GLY A 35 2.20 -4.40 -1.52
CA GLY A 35 1.22 -5.46 -1.24
C GLY A 35 0.12 -5.09 -0.25
N ASN A 36 -0.94 -5.89 -0.27
CA ASN A 36 -2.03 -5.85 0.70
C ASN A 36 -1.60 -6.45 2.04
N ASN A 37 -2.54 -6.82 2.90
CA ASN A 37 -2.25 -7.37 4.23
C ASN A 37 -2.16 -8.91 4.29
N ALA A 38 -2.07 -9.60 3.15
CA ALA A 38 -1.78 -11.04 3.12
C ALA A 38 -0.30 -11.32 3.43
N GLU A 39 0.00 -12.53 3.90
CA GLU A 39 1.39 -12.99 4.04
C GLU A 39 2.02 -13.33 2.68
N ARG A 40 3.34 -13.13 2.56
CA ARG A 40 4.10 -13.55 1.39
C ARG A 40 5.53 -13.89 1.75
N GLY A 41 5.91 -15.15 1.62
CA GLY A 41 7.26 -15.61 1.96
C GLY A 41 7.55 -15.29 3.43
N GLU A 42 8.59 -14.50 3.69
CA GLU A 42 8.94 -14.04 5.04
C GLU A 42 8.13 -12.83 5.51
N HIS A 43 7.46 -12.12 4.61
CA HIS A 43 6.64 -10.96 4.95
C HIS A 43 5.38 -11.39 5.72
N ARG A 44 5.19 -10.85 6.93
CA ARG A 44 4.14 -11.30 7.85
C ARG A 44 2.76 -10.78 7.45
N ALA A 45 1.75 -11.62 7.64
CA ALA A 45 0.34 -11.22 7.51
C ALA A 45 0.04 -9.99 8.38
N GLY A 46 -0.80 -9.11 7.84
CA GLY A 46 -1.30 -7.90 8.48
C GLY A 46 -0.54 -6.62 8.11
N TYR A 47 0.72 -6.71 7.68
CA TYR A 47 1.46 -5.55 7.22
C TYR A 47 1.07 -5.26 5.77
N ASN A 48 0.70 -4.03 5.45
CA ASN A 48 0.33 -3.58 4.10
C ASN A 48 1.23 -2.42 3.65
N GLY A 49 1.14 -2.03 2.39
CA GLY A 49 1.91 -0.91 1.86
C GLY A 49 3.16 -1.38 1.13
N VAL A 50 4.32 -0.81 1.45
CA VAL A 50 5.59 -1.09 0.77
C VAL A 50 6.36 -2.15 1.54
N PHE A 51 6.28 -3.41 1.11
CA PHE A 51 6.95 -4.54 1.76
C PHE A 51 8.47 -4.40 1.69
N ALA A 52 8.99 -3.89 0.57
CA ALA A 52 10.41 -3.71 0.36
C ALA A 52 10.70 -2.49 -0.51
N LEU A 53 11.81 -1.81 -0.23
CA LEU A 53 12.30 -0.69 -1.02
C LEU A 53 13.82 -0.77 -1.13
N HIS A 54 14.30 -0.99 -2.35
CA HIS A 54 15.71 -1.17 -2.66
C HIS A 54 16.19 -0.06 -3.58
N ALA A 55 17.45 0.37 -3.38
CA ALA A 55 18.21 1.01 -4.44
C ALA A 55 18.74 -0.07 -5.39
N ALA A 56 18.83 0.19 -6.69
CA ALA A 56 19.12 -0.82 -7.72
C ALA A 56 20.48 -1.53 -7.58
N ALA A 57 21.38 -1.02 -6.73
CA ALA A 57 22.69 -1.62 -6.46
C ALA A 57 22.77 -2.33 -5.10
N ASP A 58 21.72 -2.24 -4.27
CA ASP A 58 21.72 -2.74 -2.90
C ASP A 58 20.74 -3.90 -2.72
N ASP A 59 21.24 -5.01 -2.16
CA ASP A 59 20.43 -6.19 -1.85
C ASP A 59 19.58 -5.97 -0.59
N GLU A 60 19.88 -4.93 0.21
CA GLU A 60 19.21 -4.63 1.46
C GLU A 60 18.04 -3.66 1.25
N SER A 61 16.87 -4.03 1.79
CA SER A 61 15.68 -3.16 1.80
C SER A 61 15.83 -2.09 2.88
N ALA A 62 15.34 -0.88 2.59
CA ALA A 62 15.18 0.18 3.58
C ALA A 62 14.17 -0.19 4.70
N PHE A 63 13.32 -1.19 4.46
CA PHE A 63 12.35 -1.72 5.43
C PHE A 63 12.73 -3.11 5.92
N VAL A 64 12.41 -3.40 7.19
CA VAL A 64 12.64 -4.72 7.80
C VAL A 64 11.90 -5.80 7.00
N PRO A 65 12.55 -6.89 6.54
CA PRO A 65 11.93 -7.88 5.63
C PRO A 65 10.62 -8.51 6.10
N PHE A 66 10.45 -8.65 7.42
CA PHE A 66 9.24 -9.23 8.03
C PHE A 66 8.03 -8.29 8.07
N TYR A 67 8.25 -6.98 7.87
CA TYR A 67 7.27 -5.91 8.04
C TYR A 67 7.22 -5.02 6.78
N ALA A 68 6.42 -3.96 6.83
CA ALA A 68 6.25 -3.03 5.72
C ALA A 68 6.61 -1.57 6.09
N GLY A 69 7.06 -0.80 5.10
CA GLY A 69 7.02 0.65 5.09
C GLY A 69 5.65 1.18 4.66
N LEU A 70 5.33 2.41 5.07
CA LEU A 70 4.07 3.10 4.70
C LEU A 70 2.82 2.25 4.99
N ASN A 71 2.88 1.48 6.09
CA ASN A 71 1.86 0.54 6.49
C ASN A 71 0.72 1.25 7.19
N LEU A 72 -0.50 1.13 6.66
CA LEU A 72 -1.69 1.60 7.34
C LEU A 72 -1.90 0.74 8.59
N GLU A 73 -1.55 1.28 9.76
CA GLU A 73 -1.40 0.49 10.98
C GLU A 73 -2.66 0.56 11.84
N HIS A 74 -3.24 1.75 12.06
CA HIS A 74 -4.45 1.88 12.84
C HIS A 74 -5.27 3.14 12.54
N PHE A 75 -6.57 3.04 12.83
CA PHE A 75 -7.47 4.17 12.98
C PHE A 75 -7.67 4.46 14.47
N PHE A 76 -7.97 5.72 14.81
CA PHE A 76 -8.26 6.11 16.18
C PHE A 76 -9.21 7.30 16.23
N ASP A 77 -9.80 7.57 17.39
CA ASP A 77 -10.52 8.79 17.72
C ASP A 77 -10.21 9.18 19.17
N ALA A 78 -11.07 9.92 19.87
CA ALA A 78 -10.84 10.27 21.26
C ALA A 78 -11.10 9.13 22.27
N ARG A 79 -11.48 7.92 21.83
CA ARG A 79 -11.59 6.76 22.73
C ARG A 79 -10.20 6.36 23.25
N PRO A 80 -10.11 5.80 24.47
CA PRO A 80 -8.89 5.15 24.93
C PRO A 80 -8.47 4.04 23.96
N ARG A 81 -7.17 3.76 23.89
CA ARG A 81 -6.63 2.63 23.13
C ARG A 81 -7.43 1.35 23.43
N ASN A 82 -8.00 0.74 22.41
CA ASN A 82 -8.72 -0.52 22.55
C ASN A 82 -7.75 -1.62 23.02
N PRO A 83 -8.05 -2.37 24.10
CA PRO A 83 -7.20 -3.46 24.55
C PRO A 83 -7.20 -4.66 23.59
N ASP A 84 -8.23 -4.79 22.74
CA ASP A 84 -8.25 -5.78 21.67
C ASP A 84 -7.32 -5.33 20.54
N GLY A 85 -6.27 -6.11 20.31
CA GLY A 85 -5.26 -5.85 19.29
C GLY A 85 -5.83 -5.88 17.87
N ASP A 86 -6.91 -6.63 17.63
CA ASP A 86 -7.51 -6.72 16.30
C ASP A 86 -8.38 -5.50 15.99
N ILE A 87 -8.91 -4.83 17.01
CA ILE A 87 -9.56 -3.52 16.86
C ILE A 87 -8.51 -2.41 16.80
N PHE A 88 -7.51 -2.46 17.68
CA PHE A 88 -6.46 -1.44 17.70
C PHE A 88 -5.71 -1.39 16.37
N PHE A 89 -5.33 -2.55 15.81
CA PHE A 89 -4.68 -2.66 14.50
C PHE A 89 -5.66 -3.02 13.38
N GLU A 90 -6.91 -2.56 13.46
CA GLU A 90 -7.98 -2.98 12.53
C GLU A 90 -7.60 -2.95 11.04
N PRO A 91 -6.92 -1.92 10.50
CA PRO A 91 -6.51 -1.93 9.09
C PRO A 91 -5.61 -3.11 8.70
N ARG A 92 -4.84 -3.65 9.65
CA ARG A 92 -4.04 -4.87 9.44
C ARG A 92 -4.88 -6.14 9.39
N ARG A 93 -6.09 -6.12 9.93
CA ARG A 93 -6.96 -7.30 10.07
C ARG A 93 -8.08 -7.34 9.05
N ALA A 94 -8.68 -6.19 8.76
CA ALA A 94 -9.76 -6.10 7.80
C ALA A 94 -9.23 -6.43 6.38
N PRO A 95 -9.92 -7.27 5.59
CA PRO A 95 -9.44 -7.67 4.27
C PRO A 95 -9.09 -6.48 3.39
N MET A 96 -8.01 -6.60 2.62
CA MET A 96 -7.54 -5.55 1.71
C MET A 96 -7.21 -6.15 0.36
N THR A 97 -7.67 -5.50 -0.71
CA THR A 97 -7.41 -5.92 -2.08
C THR A 97 -6.27 -5.11 -2.66
N PHE A 98 -5.30 -5.80 -3.24
CA PHE A 98 -4.25 -5.20 -4.06
C PHE A 98 -4.72 -5.11 -5.51
N THR A 99 -4.37 -4.01 -6.18
CA THR A 99 -4.61 -3.84 -7.62
C THR A 99 -3.40 -3.16 -8.25
N ARG A 100 -2.81 -3.81 -9.26
CA ARG A 100 -1.81 -3.18 -10.12
C ARG A 100 -2.53 -2.31 -11.16
N ILE A 101 -2.34 -0.99 -11.08
CA ILE A 101 -2.99 -0.04 -11.99
C ILE A 101 -2.21 0.07 -13.30
N ASP A 102 -0.88 0.17 -13.23
CA ASP A 102 0.01 0.20 -14.39
C ASP A 102 1.41 -0.34 -14.02
N ASN A 103 2.43 0.00 -14.81
CA ASN A 103 3.80 -0.48 -14.59
C ASN A 103 4.53 0.15 -13.40
N ALA A 104 4.05 1.26 -12.86
CA ALA A 104 4.64 2.00 -11.74
C ALA A 104 3.67 2.26 -10.58
N THR A 105 2.39 1.93 -10.76
CA THR A 105 1.31 2.30 -9.83
C THR A 105 0.57 1.08 -9.30
N ALA A 106 0.38 1.04 -7.98
CA ALA A 106 -0.50 0.10 -7.29
C ALA A 106 -1.51 0.83 -6.41
N GLU A 107 -2.67 0.21 -6.20
CA GLU A 107 -3.68 0.67 -5.25
C GLU A 107 -4.05 -0.46 -4.29
N LEU A 108 -4.19 -0.10 -3.02
CA LEU A 108 -4.73 -0.95 -1.97
C LEU A 108 -6.12 -0.42 -1.62
N HIS A 109 -7.15 -1.24 -1.80
CA HIS A 109 -8.52 -0.92 -1.39
C HIS A 109 -8.90 -1.75 -0.16
N GLN A 110 -9.48 -1.08 0.83
CA GLN A 110 -10.08 -1.71 1.99
C GLN A 110 -11.56 -1.33 2.06
N PRO A 111 -12.51 -2.29 2.01
CA PRO A 111 -13.92 -2.04 2.24
C PRO A 111 -14.15 -1.47 3.65
N PRO A 112 -15.35 -0.96 3.98
CA PRO A 112 -15.63 -0.41 5.30
C PRO A 112 -15.20 -1.35 6.43
N THR A 113 -14.26 -0.92 7.26
CA THR A 113 -13.72 -1.79 8.32
C THR A 113 -14.78 -2.09 9.39
N PRO A 114 -14.74 -3.25 10.07
CA PRO A 114 -15.82 -3.66 10.98
C PRO A 114 -16.11 -2.70 12.14
N PHE A 115 -15.08 -2.23 12.83
CA PHE A 115 -15.14 -1.40 14.03
C PHE A 115 -15.23 0.09 13.69
N TYR A 116 -14.28 0.66 12.93
CA TYR A 116 -14.30 2.09 12.61
C TYR A 116 -15.18 2.43 11.40
N GLY A 117 -15.58 1.45 10.58
CA GLY A 117 -16.43 1.69 9.41
C GLY A 117 -15.76 2.55 8.34
N VAL A 118 -14.43 2.58 8.29
CA VAL A 118 -13.70 3.42 7.34
C VAL A 118 -13.44 2.59 6.09
N GLU A 119 -13.94 3.06 4.95
CA GLU A 119 -13.52 2.55 3.64
C GLU A 119 -12.32 3.36 3.17
N SER A 120 -11.30 2.72 2.61
CA SER A 120 -10.09 3.44 2.22
C SER A 120 -9.40 2.92 0.96
N TRP A 121 -8.65 3.81 0.33
CA TRP A 121 -7.78 3.55 -0.82
C TRP A 121 -6.42 4.17 -0.54
N THR A 122 -5.36 3.39 -0.66
CA THR A 122 -3.98 3.88 -0.65
C THR A 122 -3.34 3.57 -1.98
N ARG A 123 -2.96 4.60 -2.74
CA ARG A 123 -2.28 4.43 -4.02
C ARG A 123 -0.82 4.86 -3.90
N PHE A 124 0.06 4.00 -4.38
CA PHE A 124 1.50 4.20 -4.44
C PHE A 124 1.92 4.28 -5.91
N THR A 125 2.67 5.33 -6.26
CA THR A 125 3.22 5.51 -7.62
C THR A 125 4.72 5.71 -7.54
N LEU A 126 5.49 4.87 -8.21
CA LEU A 126 6.93 5.07 -8.35
C LEU A 126 7.21 6.15 -9.39
N LYS A 127 7.99 7.16 -9.00
CA LYS A 127 8.28 8.35 -9.80
C LYS A 127 9.79 8.52 -9.95
N PRO A 128 10.29 8.67 -11.19
CA PRO A 128 11.65 9.08 -11.42
C PRO A 128 11.97 10.45 -10.78
N PRO A 129 13.22 10.68 -10.35
CA PRO A 129 14.25 9.65 -10.27
C PRO A 129 14.05 8.71 -9.08
N TYR A 130 13.70 9.21 -7.88
CA TYR A 130 13.77 8.42 -6.64
C TYR A 130 12.63 8.72 -5.65
N TYR A 131 11.38 8.73 -6.12
CA TYR A 131 10.22 9.02 -5.28
C TYR A 131 9.16 7.92 -5.32
N ILE A 132 8.43 7.77 -4.22
CA ILE A 132 7.14 7.09 -4.18
C ILE A 132 6.11 8.14 -3.79
N ASP A 133 5.20 8.46 -4.70
CA ASP A 133 4.03 9.26 -4.37
C ASP A 133 3.00 8.36 -3.68
N MET A 134 2.59 8.73 -2.48
CA MET A 134 1.52 8.08 -1.74
C MET A 134 0.31 9.01 -1.69
N SER A 135 -0.83 8.53 -2.16
CA SER A 135 -2.11 9.22 -2.01
C SER A 135 -3.07 8.34 -1.22
N PHE A 136 -3.72 8.95 -0.23
CA PHE A 136 -4.70 8.26 0.60
C PHE A 136 -6.05 8.96 0.48
N ARG A 137 -7.08 8.16 0.26
CA ARG A 137 -8.49 8.59 0.28
C ARG A 137 -9.24 7.66 1.23
N CYS A 138 -10.13 8.22 2.02
CA CYS A 138 -11.05 7.41 2.81
C CYS A 138 -12.45 8.03 2.87
N VAL A 139 -13.42 7.19 3.22
CA VAL A 139 -14.78 7.57 3.50
C VAL A 139 -15.18 6.92 4.82
N PRO A 140 -15.32 7.70 5.91
CA PRO A 140 -15.92 7.20 7.14
C PRO A 140 -17.40 6.92 6.88
N ARG A 141 -17.82 5.65 7.02
CA ARG A 141 -19.23 5.23 6.82
C ARG A 141 -20.07 5.32 8.10
N LYS A 142 -19.42 5.45 9.26
CA LYS A 142 -20.05 5.69 10.56
C LYS A 142 -19.94 7.16 10.95
N ASP A 143 -20.83 7.60 11.83
CA ASP A 143 -20.90 8.95 12.39
C ASP A 143 -20.64 8.97 13.92
N ASP A 144 -20.13 7.86 14.48
CA ASP A 144 -19.99 7.63 15.92
C ASP A 144 -18.57 7.87 16.46
N PHE A 145 -17.74 8.66 15.75
CA PHE A 145 -16.39 9.00 16.18
C PHE A 145 -16.39 9.93 17.40
N VAL A 146 -15.76 9.50 18.50
CA VAL A 146 -15.72 10.28 19.74
C VAL A 146 -14.77 11.45 19.57
N GLY A 147 -15.22 12.63 20.00
CA GLY A 147 -14.46 13.87 19.86
C GLY A 147 -14.65 14.58 18.51
N GLY A 148 -15.46 14.03 17.61
CA GLY A 148 -15.77 14.67 16.32
C GLY A 148 -14.61 14.62 15.32
N PHE A 149 -13.66 13.71 15.52
CA PHE A 149 -12.55 13.47 14.59
C PHE A 149 -12.27 11.97 14.51
N PHE A 150 -11.62 11.56 13.42
CA PHE A 150 -10.89 10.31 13.38
C PHE A 150 -9.47 10.59 12.91
N GLY A 151 -8.53 9.78 13.36
CA GLY A 151 -7.14 9.81 12.98
C GLY A 151 -6.79 8.55 12.20
N VAL A 152 -5.78 8.70 11.34
CA VAL A 152 -5.21 7.61 10.56
C VAL A 152 -3.71 7.60 10.82
N PHE A 153 -3.18 6.42 11.13
CA PHE A 153 -1.79 6.25 11.49
C PHE A 153 -1.08 5.29 10.54
N TRP A 154 0.07 5.74 10.04
CA TRP A 154 0.99 4.91 9.24
C TRP A 154 2.29 4.66 10.00
N ALA A 155 2.80 3.46 9.86
CA ALA A 155 4.09 3.06 10.40
C ALA A 155 5.05 2.67 9.28
N SER A 156 6.33 3.02 9.43
CA SER A 156 7.41 2.50 8.59
C SER A 156 8.44 1.82 9.47
N TYR A 157 8.61 0.52 9.28
CA TYR A 157 9.60 -0.28 10.02
C TYR A 157 10.94 -0.20 9.29
N ILE A 158 11.71 0.84 9.58
CA ILE A 158 13.01 1.08 8.94
C ILE A 158 14.02 0.02 9.38
N ASN A 159 14.74 -0.54 8.42
CA ASN A 159 15.78 -1.53 8.67
C ASN A 159 17.07 -0.84 9.16
N ALA A 160 17.55 -1.26 10.33
CA ALA A 160 18.82 -0.83 10.94
C ALA A 160 19.17 0.67 10.79
N PRO A 161 18.29 1.62 11.17
CA PRO A 161 18.62 3.04 11.08
C PRO A 161 19.82 3.37 11.99
N ILE A 162 20.73 4.20 11.49
CA ILE A 162 21.84 4.74 12.29
C ILE A 162 21.25 5.69 13.35
N ASN A 163 21.65 5.52 14.60
CA ASN A 163 21.29 6.39 15.73
C ASN A 163 22.21 7.60 15.83
#